data_AF-A0A4Q2QTK2-F1
#
_entry.id   AF-A0A4Q2QTK2-F1
#
_cell.length_a   1.000
_cell.length_b   1.000
_cell.length_c   1.000
_cell.angle_alpha   90.00
_cell.angle_beta   90.00
_cell.angle_gamma   90.00
#
_symmetry.space_group_name_H-M   'P 1'
#
loop_
_entity.id
_entity.type
_entity.pdbx_description
1 polymer ?
#
loop_
_entity_poly.entity_id
_entity_poly.type
_entity_poly.pdbx_seq_one_letter_code
_entity_poly.pdbx_strand_id
1 'polypeptide(L)'
;PTNPSTATGSGSFDVDLATTDLTYSLSWNGTGGTNAHIHNGVVGVSGGIDIPLIGGPLVWSGTAAAIGDDLFTNLQDMAEYANVHSASKPGGEIRGQIVASGIKYGDTALIPVDLDITGAPVSGGTMTVNISGGTPFGLTMALGALNSGTGLVKGAPFMLDAGSLILVGVILPLDGSGGLSLPVTNADLGVTVDVFLQVFDITSGPIEASNGLRLPLVDLPF
;
A
#
# COMPACT_ATOMS: atom_id res chain seq x y z
N PRO A 1 15.10 12.66 1.61
CA PRO A 1 16.01 13.47 2.46
C PRO A 1 16.22 14.84 1.81
N THR A 2 16.22 15.92 2.59
CA THR A 2 16.40 17.27 2.03
C THR A 2 17.87 17.44 1.62
N ASN A 3 18.13 17.26 0.33
CA ASN A 3 19.44 17.45 -0.29
C ASN A 3 19.23 17.83 -1.77
N PRO A 4 20.25 18.41 -2.45
CA PRO A 4 20.12 18.85 -3.85
C PRO A 4 20.35 17.72 -4.87
N SER A 5 20.26 16.44 -4.48
CA SER A 5 20.47 15.32 -5.41
C SER A 5 19.39 15.31 -6.48
N THR A 6 19.79 15.04 -7.71
CA THR A 6 18.90 14.81 -8.85
C THR A 6 18.76 13.32 -9.17
N ALA A 7 19.34 12.44 -8.34
CA ALA A 7 19.22 11.00 -8.52
C ALA A 7 17.78 10.56 -8.27
N THR A 8 17.36 9.51 -8.98
CA THR A 8 16.06 8.88 -8.88
C THR A 8 16.25 7.37 -8.70
N GLY A 9 15.20 6.71 -8.21
CA GLY A 9 15.17 5.27 -8.07
C GLY A 9 13.76 4.73 -8.01
N SER A 10 13.66 3.42 -8.13
CA SER A 10 12.42 2.66 -8.01
C SER A 10 12.68 1.41 -7.17
N GLY A 11 11.66 0.93 -6.48
CA GLY A 11 11.75 -0.34 -5.78
C GLY A 11 10.41 -1.03 -5.62
N SER A 12 10.46 -2.35 -5.47
CA SER A 12 9.36 -3.24 -5.15
C SER A 12 9.62 -3.91 -3.81
N PHE A 13 8.57 -4.05 -3.01
CA PHE A 13 8.60 -4.60 -1.66
C PHE A 13 7.37 -5.51 -1.53
N ASP A 14 7.59 -6.82 -1.47
CA ASP A 14 6.57 -7.85 -1.53
C ASP A 14 6.62 -8.70 -0.28
N VAL A 15 5.53 -8.75 0.48
CA VAL A 15 5.44 -9.53 1.72
C VAL A 15 4.67 -10.82 1.44
N ASP A 16 5.33 -11.96 1.59
CA ASP A 16 4.66 -13.26 1.64
C ASP A 16 3.85 -13.34 2.93
N LEU A 17 2.53 -13.39 2.84
CA LEU A 17 1.66 -13.38 4.02
C LEU A 17 1.64 -14.70 4.80
N ALA A 18 2.06 -15.81 4.18
CA ALA A 18 2.14 -17.11 4.83
C ALA A 18 3.40 -17.22 5.68
N THR A 19 4.53 -16.70 5.18
CA THR A 19 5.82 -16.78 5.87
C THR A 19 6.23 -15.48 6.56
N THR A 20 5.57 -14.36 6.24
CA THR A 20 5.95 -12.99 6.60
C THR A 20 7.32 -12.58 6.07
N ASP A 21 7.76 -13.16 4.96
CA ASP A 21 9.02 -12.79 4.32
C ASP A 21 8.84 -11.57 3.42
N LEU A 22 9.66 -10.54 3.61
CA LEU A 22 9.69 -9.36 2.74
C LEU A 22 10.76 -9.54 1.67
N THR A 23 10.35 -9.78 0.44
CA THR A 23 11.22 -9.75 -0.75
C THR A 23 11.28 -8.34 -1.31
N TYR A 24 12.49 -7.83 -1.56
CA TYR A 24 12.70 -6.47 -2.05
C TYR A 24 13.63 -6.44 -3.26
N SER A 25 13.41 -5.43 -4.11
CA SER A 25 14.31 -5.03 -5.18
C SER A 25 14.26 -3.53 -5.33
N LEU A 26 15.40 -2.86 -5.23
CA LEU A 26 15.55 -1.41 -5.29
C LEU A 26 16.66 -1.08 -6.27
N SER A 27 16.37 -0.22 -7.24
CA SER A 27 17.34 0.29 -8.22
C SER A 27 17.35 1.81 -8.23
N TRP A 28 18.50 2.40 -8.52
CA TRP A 28 18.65 3.85 -8.60
C TRP A 28 19.72 4.24 -9.62
N ASN A 29 19.74 5.50 -10.03
CA ASN A 29 20.62 6.01 -11.09
C ASN A 29 21.81 6.87 -10.59
N GLY A 30 22.04 6.93 -9.28
CA GLY A 30 23.17 7.67 -8.72
C GLY A 30 24.49 6.90 -8.82
N THR A 31 25.52 7.40 -8.12
CA THR A 31 26.86 6.80 -8.16
C THR A 31 27.38 6.52 -6.75
N GLY A 32 28.07 5.39 -6.58
CA GLY A 32 28.77 5.08 -5.33
C GLY A 32 27.85 4.85 -4.12
N GLY A 33 26.74 4.12 -4.33
CA GLY A 33 25.85 3.75 -3.23
C GLY A 33 26.60 2.94 -2.17
N THR A 34 26.63 3.43 -0.94
CA THR A 34 27.41 2.84 0.16
C THR A 34 26.57 1.89 1.01
N ASN A 35 25.29 2.18 1.17
CA ASN A 35 24.31 1.35 1.86
C ASN A 35 22.89 1.77 1.47
N ALA A 36 21.93 0.89 1.72
CA ALA A 36 20.51 1.18 1.59
C ALA A 36 19.74 0.52 2.73
N HIS A 37 18.66 1.14 3.16
CA HIS A 37 17.86 0.69 4.30
C HIS A 37 16.37 0.95 4.06
N ILE A 38 15.53 0.15 4.71
CA ILE A 38 14.14 0.50 5.03
C ILE A 38 14.14 1.15 6.43
N HIS A 39 13.44 2.26 6.54
CA HIS A 39 13.37 3.09 7.74
C HIS A 39 11.92 3.40 8.12
N ASN A 40 11.65 3.41 9.43
CA ASN A 40 10.33 3.72 9.99
C ASN A 40 10.05 5.23 10.04
N GLY A 41 9.38 5.76 9.03
CA GLY A 41 8.88 7.12 9.05
C GLY A 41 7.85 7.41 7.97
N VAL A 42 6.81 8.14 8.35
CA VAL A 42 5.86 8.74 7.39
C VAL A 42 6.55 9.77 6.49
N VAL A 43 5.88 10.16 5.42
CA VAL A 43 6.38 11.18 4.47
C VAL A 43 6.83 12.44 5.22
N GLY A 44 8.04 12.91 4.92
CA GLY A 44 8.62 14.12 5.52
C GLY A 44 9.26 13.92 6.90
N VAL A 45 9.02 12.80 7.59
CA VAL A 45 9.59 12.50 8.91
C VAL A 45 10.72 11.47 8.77
N SER A 46 11.86 11.72 9.40
CA SER A 46 12.99 10.78 9.43
C SER A 46 12.83 9.74 10.54
N GLY A 47 13.22 8.50 10.23
CA GLY A 47 13.10 7.32 11.10
C GLY A 47 14.42 6.63 11.41
N GLY A 48 14.38 5.71 12.37
CA GLY A 48 15.40 4.68 12.59
C GLY A 48 15.46 3.68 11.43
N ILE A 49 16.39 2.73 11.52
CA ILE A 49 16.57 1.67 10.51
C ILE A 49 15.82 0.43 10.98
N ASP A 50 14.93 -0.09 10.14
CA ASP A 50 14.22 -1.35 10.41
C ASP A 50 14.86 -2.52 9.64
N ILE A 51 15.21 -2.33 8.36
CA ILE A 51 15.87 -3.36 7.55
C ILE A 51 17.09 -2.80 6.82
N PRO A 52 18.30 -3.33 7.05
CA PRO A 52 19.43 -3.15 6.15
C PRO A 52 19.23 -3.94 4.86
N LEU A 53 19.34 -3.26 3.71
CA LEU A 53 19.22 -3.89 2.41
C LEU A 53 20.56 -4.44 1.93
N ILE A 54 20.52 -5.63 1.32
CA ILE A 54 21.69 -6.31 0.77
C ILE A 54 21.84 -5.97 -0.72
N GLY A 55 23.08 -5.85 -1.20
CA GLY A 55 23.41 -5.60 -2.60
C GLY A 55 24.36 -4.42 -2.78
N GLY A 56 24.05 -3.57 -3.76
CA GLY A 56 24.77 -2.37 -4.12
C GLY A 56 25.80 -2.54 -5.25
N PRO A 57 26.39 -1.43 -5.75
CA PRO A 57 26.06 -0.06 -5.38
C PRO A 57 24.82 0.50 -6.12
N LEU A 58 24.34 -0.16 -7.18
CA LEU A 58 23.23 0.32 -8.03
C LEU A 58 21.91 -0.41 -7.82
N VAL A 59 21.96 -1.68 -7.37
CA VAL A 59 20.78 -2.52 -7.18
C VAL A 59 20.89 -3.19 -5.81
N TRP A 60 19.83 -3.13 -5.02
CA TRP A 60 19.71 -3.75 -3.70
C TRP A 60 18.53 -4.71 -3.72
N SER A 61 18.78 -6.00 -3.57
CA SER A 61 17.73 -7.01 -3.64
C SER A 61 18.00 -8.17 -2.71
N GLY A 62 16.93 -8.78 -2.20
CA GLY A 62 17.01 -9.86 -1.25
C GLY A 62 15.69 -10.11 -0.55
N THR A 63 15.74 -10.91 0.50
CA THR A 63 14.58 -11.25 1.32
C THR A 63 14.95 -11.05 2.79
N ALA A 64 14.11 -10.29 3.51
CA ALA A 64 14.14 -10.22 4.96
C ALA A 64 13.11 -11.22 5.50
N ALA A 65 13.60 -12.28 6.15
CA ALA A 65 12.73 -13.36 6.60
C ALA A 65 11.94 -12.99 7.85
N ALA A 66 10.67 -13.37 7.89
CA ALA A 66 9.76 -13.22 9.02
C ALA A 66 9.78 -11.83 9.68
N ILE A 67 9.36 -10.79 8.94
CA ILE A 67 9.27 -9.43 9.49
C ILE A 67 8.30 -9.39 10.69
N GLY A 68 8.66 -8.60 11.70
CA GLY A 68 7.81 -8.43 12.88
C GLY A 68 6.50 -7.72 12.57
N ASP A 69 5.48 -7.94 13.41
CA ASP A 69 4.14 -7.36 13.22
C ASP A 69 4.19 -5.81 13.18
N ASP A 70 5.08 -5.17 13.96
CA ASP A 70 5.24 -3.70 13.96
C ASP A 70 5.69 -3.16 12.59
N LEU A 71 6.71 -3.78 11.98
CA LEU A 71 7.17 -3.39 10.64
C LEU A 71 6.09 -3.69 9.59
N PHE A 72 5.41 -4.83 9.71
CA PHE A 72 4.30 -5.14 8.82
C PHE A 72 3.18 -4.09 8.92
N THR A 73 2.78 -3.70 10.13
CA THR A 73 1.82 -2.61 10.35
C THR A 73 2.32 -1.29 9.78
N ASN A 74 3.60 -0.93 9.95
CA ASN A 74 4.15 0.30 9.39
C ASN A 74 4.14 0.29 7.85
N LEU A 75 4.46 -0.84 7.20
CA LEU A 75 4.35 -0.98 5.74
C LEU A 75 2.91 -0.72 5.28
N GLN A 76 1.93 -1.24 6.03
CA GLN A 76 0.50 -1.05 5.76
C GLN A 76 0.04 0.39 5.95
N ASP A 77 0.65 1.08 6.92
CA ASP A 77 0.37 2.46 7.26
C ASP A 77 1.15 3.45 6.38
N MET A 78 1.91 2.93 5.41
CA MET A 78 2.86 3.69 4.60
C MET A 78 3.79 4.55 5.47
N ALA A 79 4.15 4.00 6.63
CA ALA A 79 5.07 4.56 7.60
C ALA A 79 6.49 4.01 7.42
N GLU A 80 6.81 3.43 6.26
CA GLU A 80 8.15 2.95 5.90
C GLU A 80 8.67 3.62 4.64
N TYR A 81 9.98 3.86 4.59
CA TYR A 81 10.65 4.39 3.39
C TYR A 81 11.96 3.69 3.11
N ALA A 82 12.27 3.53 1.82
CA ALA A 82 13.58 3.10 1.37
C ALA A 82 14.50 4.32 1.21
N ASN A 83 15.74 4.20 1.67
CA ASN A 83 16.76 5.24 1.59
C ASN A 83 18.06 4.64 1.05
N VAL A 84 18.67 5.29 0.06
CA VAL A 84 20.01 4.93 -0.46
C VAL A 84 20.97 6.04 -0.08
N HIS A 85 22.15 5.67 0.43
CA HIS A 85 23.17 6.60 0.87
C HIS A 85 24.39 6.54 -0.05
N SER A 86 25.16 7.62 -0.09
CA SER A 86 26.47 7.68 -0.73
C SER A 86 27.49 8.32 0.18
N ALA A 87 28.77 8.27 -0.21
CA ALA A 87 29.85 8.96 0.48
C ALA A 87 29.61 10.49 0.58
N SER A 88 28.95 11.10 -0.43
CA SER A 88 28.69 12.54 -0.45
C SER A 88 27.44 12.93 0.34
N LYS A 89 26.51 11.99 0.52
CA LYS A 89 25.24 12.16 1.24
C LYS A 89 25.04 11.00 2.24
N PRO A 90 25.82 10.97 3.34
CA PRO A 90 25.75 9.88 4.31
C PRO A 90 24.40 9.83 5.06
N GLY A 91 23.65 10.94 5.13
CA GLY A 91 22.28 10.97 5.65
C GLY A 91 21.20 10.44 4.69
N GLY A 92 21.60 10.00 3.49
CA GLY A 92 20.69 9.57 2.42
C GLY A 92 20.81 10.49 1.21
N GLU A 93 21.10 9.91 0.05
CA GLU A 93 21.11 10.60 -1.25
C GLU A 93 19.71 10.65 -1.85
N ILE A 94 18.97 9.54 -1.83
CA ILE A 94 17.58 9.47 -2.30
C ILE A 94 16.72 8.71 -1.30
N ARG A 95 15.44 9.11 -1.20
CA ARG A 95 14.40 8.45 -0.39
C ARG A 95 13.16 8.26 -1.24
N GLY A 96 12.56 7.08 -1.16
CA GLY A 96 11.22 6.79 -1.68
C GLY A 96 10.34 6.25 -0.56
N GLN A 97 9.14 6.81 -0.39
CA GLN A 97 8.16 6.22 0.52
C GLN A 97 7.72 4.86 -0.03
N ILE A 98 7.67 3.84 0.82
CA ILE A 98 7.09 2.55 0.43
C ILE A 98 5.58 2.71 0.49
N VAL A 99 4.97 2.67 -0.68
CA VAL A 99 3.52 2.72 -0.84
C VAL A 99 3.06 1.34 -1.29
N ALA A 100 1.94 0.88 -0.75
CA ALA A 100 1.37 -0.39 -1.17
C ALA A 100 0.89 -0.30 -2.62
N SER A 101 1.24 -1.29 -3.44
CA SER A 101 0.69 -1.53 -4.78
C SER A 101 0.42 -3.02 -4.89
N GLY A 102 -0.81 -3.40 -5.22
CA GLY A 102 -1.27 -4.79 -5.06
C GLY A 102 -1.55 -5.17 -3.60
N ILE A 103 -2.44 -6.15 -3.43
CA ILE A 103 -3.15 -6.65 -2.24
C ILE A 103 -2.70 -6.16 -0.85
N LYS A 104 -3.65 -5.60 -0.08
CA LYS A 104 -3.60 -5.52 1.41
C LYS A 104 -4.55 -6.55 2.05
N TYR A 105 -3.94 -7.40 2.87
CA TYR A 105 -4.42 -8.12 4.06
C TYR A 105 -5.92 -8.48 4.23
N GLY A 106 -6.23 -9.79 4.31
CA GLY A 106 -7.53 -10.34 4.74
C GLY A 106 -8.08 -11.51 3.88
N ASP A 107 -7.23 -12.44 3.45
CA ASP A 107 -7.63 -13.48 2.48
C ASP A 107 -8.51 -14.58 3.11
N THR A 108 -9.72 -14.74 2.56
CA THR A 108 -10.28 -16.06 2.25
C THR A 108 -11.11 -15.95 0.98
N ALA A 109 -10.51 -16.15 -0.20
CA ALA A 109 -11.28 -16.46 -1.41
C ALA A 109 -10.78 -17.73 -2.10
N LEU A 110 -11.74 -18.53 -2.57
CA LEU A 110 -11.53 -19.63 -3.52
C LEU A 110 -11.28 -19.12 -4.96
N ILE A 111 -11.26 -17.80 -5.15
CA ILE A 111 -11.01 -17.08 -6.41
C ILE A 111 -10.07 -15.89 -6.15
N PRO A 112 -8.93 -15.77 -6.84
CA PRO A 112 -7.98 -14.67 -6.62
C PRO A 112 -8.51 -13.37 -7.24
N VAL A 113 -8.89 -12.40 -6.39
CA VAL A 113 -9.24 -11.03 -6.80
C VAL A 113 -8.11 -10.08 -6.38
N ASP A 114 -7.52 -9.38 -7.34
CA ASP A 114 -6.49 -8.37 -7.10
C ASP A 114 -7.12 -6.97 -7.01
N LEU A 115 -6.63 -6.19 -6.04
CA LEU A 115 -6.92 -4.76 -5.89
C LEU A 115 -5.64 -3.97 -6.11
N ASP A 116 -5.66 -3.05 -7.07
CA ASP A 116 -4.55 -2.13 -7.35
C ASP A 116 -5.04 -0.68 -7.37
N ILE A 117 -4.19 0.26 -6.95
CA ILE A 117 -4.49 1.68 -7.05
C ILE A 117 -3.42 2.41 -7.80
N THR A 118 -3.87 3.22 -8.74
CA THR A 118 -3.03 4.16 -9.47
C THR A 118 -3.49 5.59 -9.20
N GLY A 119 -2.56 6.55 -9.30
CA GLY A 119 -2.82 7.96 -8.96
C GLY A 119 -2.35 8.33 -7.55
N ALA A 120 -2.48 9.60 -7.20
CA ALA A 120 -2.00 10.14 -5.93
C ALA A 120 -3.17 10.32 -4.94
N PRO A 121 -3.06 9.81 -3.69
CA PRO A 121 -4.09 9.98 -2.67
C PRO A 121 -4.02 11.37 -2.02
N VAL A 122 -4.16 12.43 -2.82
CA VAL A 122 -4.12 13.82 -2.35
C VAL A 122 -5.48 14.49 -2.47
N SER A 123 -5.73 15.53 -1.65
CA SER A 123 -6.95 16.35 -1.71
C SER A 123 -7.16 16.91 -3.11
N GLY A 124 -8.38 16.79 -3.64
CA GLY A 124 -8.72 17.20 -5.02
C GLY A 124 -8.09 16.35 -6.13
N GLY A 125 -7.27 15.36 -5.78
CA GLY A 125 -6.69 14.40 -6.71
C GLY A 125 -7.69 13.33 -7.17
N THR A 126 -7.33 12.63 -8.23
CA THR A 126 -8.05 11.45 -8.71
C THR A 126 -7.19 10.21 -8.48
N MET A 127 -7.77 9.20 -7.85
CA MET A 127 -7.23 7.86 -7.77
C MET A 127 -8.05 6.94 -8.68
N THR A 128 -7.45 5.87 -9.17
CA THR A 128 -8.18 4.79 -9.85
C THR A 128 -8.00 3.53 -9.04
N VAL A 129 -9.10 2.94 -8.60
CA VAL A 129 -9.12 1.59 -8.00
C VAL A 129 -9.37 0.58 -9.11
N ASN A 130 -8.44 -0.31 -9.32
CA ASN A 130 -8.52 -1.42 -10.27
C ASN A 130 -8.82 -2.70 -9.49
N ILE A 131 -9.83 -3.44 -9.97
CA ILE A 131 -10.18 -4.78 -9.53
C ILE A 131 -9.90 -5.71 -10.70
N SER A 132 -9.21 -6.84 -10.49
CA SER A 132 -9.05 -7.90 -11.48
C SER A 132 -9.22 -9.29 -10.86
N GLY A 133 -9.59 -10.29 -11.68
CA GLY A 133 -9.71 -11.68 -11.23
C GLY A 133 -11.07 -12.09 -10.64
N GLY A 134 -12.08 -11.22 -10.71
CA GLY A 134 -13.46 -11.57 -10.33
C GLY A 134 -14.17 -12.48 -11.35
N THR A 135 -15.40 -12.89 -11.04
CA THR A 135 -16.21 -13.64 -12.01
C THR A 135 -16.60 -12.74 -13.19
N PRO A 136 -16.38 -13.17 -14.45
CA PRO A 136 -16.83 -12.40 -15.61
C PRO A 136 -18.34 -12.10 -15.53
N PHE A 137 -18.71 -10.83 -15.68
CA PHE A 137 -20.08 -10.33 -15.53
C PHE A 137 -20.72 -10.54 -14.14
N GLY A 138 -19.91 -10.82 -13.13
CA GLY A 138 -20.34 -10.88 -11.73
C GLY A 138 -20.71 -9.51 -11.17
N LEU A 139 -21.25 -9.52 -9.96
CA LEU A 139 -21.55 -8.33 -9.17
C LEU A 139 -20.56 -8.22 -8.02
N THR A 140 -20.02 -7.01 -7.82
CA THR A 140 -19.16 -6.71 -6.68
C THR A 140 -19.76 -5.66 -5.74
N MET A 141 -19.60 -5.84 -4.42
CA MET A 141 -19.88 -4.79 -3.43
C MET A 141 -18.58 -4.18 -2.93
N ALA A 142 -18.46 -2.85 -2.98
CA ALA A 142 -17.38 -2.12 -2.33
C ALA A 142 -17.89 -1.48 -1.02
N LEU A 143 -17.20 -1.71 0.09
CA LEU A 143 -17.46 -1.03 1.37
C LEU A 143 -16.36 -0.02 1.62
N GLY A 144 -16.72 1.24 1.90
CA GLY A 144 -15.81 2.30 2.33
C GLY A 144 -16.02 2.63 3.81
N ALA A 145 -14.96 2.93 4.55
CA ALA A 145 -15.05 3.61 5.85
C ALA A 145 -14.21 4.89 5.82
N LEU A 146 -14.62 5.92 6.57
CA LEU A 146 -13.89 7.18 6.71
C LEU A 146 -13.69 7.43 8.21
N ASN A 147 -12.71 6.80 8.84
CA ASN A 147 -12.34 7.21 10.19
C ASN A 147 -10.88 6.87 10.52
N SER A 148 -10.32 7.59 11.49
CA SER A 148 -8.95 7.42 11.99
C SER A 148 -8.79 6.27 13.01
N GLY A 149 -9.89 5.58 13.36
CA GLY A 149 -9.94 4.50 14.36
C GLY A 149 -10.22 3.11 13.78
N THR A 150 -10.48 3.01 12.48
CA THR A 150 -10.71 1.76 11.77
C THR A 150 -9.37 1.10 11.61
N GLY A 151 -9.17 0.03 12.37
CA GLY A 151 -8.00 -0.83 12.27
C GLY A 151 -8.30 -2.06 11.42
N LEU A 152 -7.33 -2.47 10.62
CA LEU A 152 -7.33 -3.81 10.05
C LEU A 152 -6.76 -4.76 11.10
N VAL A 153 -7.48 -5.83 11.42
CA VAL A 153 -7.01 -6.87 12.35
C VAL A 153 -6.57 -8.10 11.58
N LYS A 154 -5.41 -8.65 11.97
CA LYS A 154 -4.87 -9.90 11.43
C LYS A 154 -5.90 -11.05 11.54
N GLY A 155 -6.42 -11.58 10.43
CA GLY A 155 -7.27 -12.78 10.34
C GLY A 155 -8.77 -12.52 10.45
N ALA A 156 -9.20 -11.26 10.45
CA ALA A 156 -10.61 -10.90 10.46
C ALA A 156 -11.17 -10.82 9.02
N PRO A 157 -12.27 -11.54 8.69
CA PRO A 157 -12.87 -11.51 7.35
C PRO A 157 -13.68 -10.23 7.07
N PHE A 158 -13.78 -9.31 8.05
CA PHE A 158 -14.50 -8.05 7.92
C PHE A 158 -13.77 -6.94 8.69
N MET A 159 -14.00 -5.70 8.26
CA MET A 159 -13.63 -4.52 9.05
C MET A 159 -14.35 -4.55 10.39
N LEU A 160 -13.60 -4.59 11.49
CA LEU A 160 -14.15 -4.47 12.84
C LEU A 160 -14.29 -2.99 13.19
N ASP A 161 -15.53 -2.51 13.29
CA ASP A 161 -15.86 -1.12 13.59
C ASP A 161 -15.67 -0.80 15.09
N ALA A 162 -15.09 0.38 15.34
CA ALA A 162 -15.25 1.11 16.59
C ALA A 162 -15.90 2.48 16.29
N GLY A 163 -17.09 2.49 15.70
CA GLY A 163 -18.07 3.57 15.80
C GLY A 163 -18.32 4.47 14.58
N SER A 164 -17.94 4.16 13.34
CA SER A 164 -18.35 5.00 12.19
C SER A 164 -18.43 4.23 10.86
N LEU A 165 -19.47 3.42 10.73
CA LEU A 165 -19.90 2.86 9.45
C LEU A 165 -20.51 3.97 8.57
N ILE A 166 -19.76 4.47 7.58
CA ILE A 166 -20.33 5.21 6.45
C ILE A 166 -20.42 4.25 5.27
N LEU A 167 -21.52 3.51 5.20
CA LEU A 167 -21.77 2.55 4.12
C LEU A 167 -22.19 3.31 2.84
N VAL A 168 -21.39 3.22 1.78
CA VAL A 168 -21.92 3.26 0.41
C VAL A 168 -21.68 1.88 -0.19
N GLY A 169 -22.56 0.92 0.12
CA GLY A 169 -22.56 -0.38 -0.55
C GLY A 169 -23.02 -0.20 -1.99
N VAL A 170 -22.10 0.10 -2.90
CA VAL A 170 -22.40 0.13 -4.33
C VAL A 170 -22.21 -1.27 -4.88
N ILE A 171 -23.26 -1.85 -5.43
CA ILE A 171 -23.16 -3.04 -6.27
C ILE A 171 -22.71 -2.57 -7.66
N LEU A 172 -21.57 -3.05 -8.12
CA LEU A 172 -20.96 -2.67 -9.39
C LEU A 172 -20.81 -3.92 -10.27
N PRO A 173 -21.20 -3.86 -11.56
CA PRO A 173 -20.99 -4.96 -12.47
C PRO A 173 -19.51 -5.05 -12.87
N LEU A 174 -18.96 -6.25 -12.86
CA LEU A 174 -17.65 -6.54 -13.46
C LEU A 174 -17.77 -6.64 -14.98
N ASP A 175 -16.68 -6.32 -15.68
CA ASP A 175 -16.62 -6.47 -17.13
C ASP A 175 -16.48 -7.94 -17.58
N GLY A 176 -16.39 -8.16 -18.89
CA GLY A 176 -16.26 -9.51 -19.48
C GLY A 176 -14.94 -10.23 -19.16
N SER A 177 -14.00 -9.56 -18.50
CA SER A 177 -12.76 -10.14 -17.96
C SER A 177 -12.79 -10.34 -16.45
N GLY A 178 -13.89 -9.97 -15.78
CA GLY A 178 -13.98 -10.00 -14.32
C GLY A 178 -13.30 -8.81 -13.65
N GLY A 179 -13.05 -7.72 -14.39
CA GLY A 179 -12.37 -6.53 -13.90
C GLY A 179 -13.29 -5.31 -13.77
N LEU A 180 -12.81 -4.31 -13.05
CA LEU A 180 -13.47 -3.01 -12.89
C LEU A 180 -12.46 -1.92 -12.51
N SER A 181 -12.56 -0.75 -13.15
CA SER A 181 -11.80 0.44 -12.76
C SER A 181 -12.75 1.54 -12.27
N LEU A 182 -12.50 2.05 -11.07
CA LEU A 182 -13.30 3.09 -10.43
C LEU A 182 -12.45 4.35 -10.23
N PRO A 183 -12.72 5.43 -10.98
CA PRO A 183 -12.13 6.71 -10.68
C PRO A 183 -12.75 7.25 -9.38
N VAL A 184 -11.91 7.48 -8.38
CA VAL A 184 -12.26 8.08 -7.10
C VAL A 184 -11.70 9.49 -7.09
N THR A 185 -12.59 10.48 -6.99
CA THR A 185 -12.20 11.87 -6.78
C THR A 185 -12.17 12.15 -5.28
N ASN A 186 -11.03 12.63 -4.79
CA ASN A 186 -10.83 12.89 -3.37
C ASN A 186 -11.45 14.23 -3.00
N ALA A 187 -12.44 14.23 -2.12
CA ALA A 187 -12.95 15.46 -1.53
C ALA A 187 -11.90 16.08 -0.59
N ASP A 188 -11.93 17.40 -0.42
CA ASP A 188 -11.13 18.07 0.59
C ASP A 188 -11.72 17.81 1.98
N LEU A 189 -11.08 16.93 2.74
CA LEU A 189 -11.57 16.48 4.04
C LEU A 189 -10.91 17.24 5.21
N GLY A 190 -9.94 18.12 4.94
CA GLY A 190 -9.24 18.93 5.95
C GLY A 190 -8.43 18.12 6.99
N VAL A 191 -8.45 16.79 6.92
CA VAL A 191 -7.71 15.85 7.76
C VAL A 191 -7.34 14.61 6.93
N THR A 192 -6.30 13.89 7.35
CA THR A 192 -6.05 12.55 6.82
C THR A 192 -7.11 11.59 7.31
N VAL A 193 -7.77 10.95 6.36
CA VAL A 193 -8.69 9.83 6.59
C VAL A 193 -8.16 8.61 5.90
N ASP A 194 -8.43 7.45 6.50
CA ASP A 194 -8.21 6.18 5.88
C ASP A 194 -9.49 5.70 5.20
N VAL A 195 -9.38 5.35 3.92
CA VAL A 195 -10.42 4.60 3.23
C VAL A 195 -10.03 3.13 3.26
N PHE A 196 -10.93 2.28 3.71
CA PHE A 196 -10.81 0.84 3.61
C PHE A 196 -11.78 0.34 2.57
N LEU A 197 -11.31 -0.46 1.61
CA LEU A 197 -12.14 -1.07 0.58
C LEU A 197 -12.17 -2.58 0.80
N GLN A 198 -13.35 -3.18 0.77
CA GLN A 198 -13.54 -4.64 0.74
C GLN A 198 -14.48 -5.00 -0.41
N VAL A 199 -14.13 -6.05 -1.15
CA VAL A 199 -14.81 -6.48 -2.38
C VAL A 199 -15.47 -7.84 -2.14
N PHE A 200 -16.69 -8.03 -2.65
CA PHE A 200 -17.42 -9.28 -2.52
C PHE A 200 -18.00 -9.75 -3.85
N ASP A 201 -17.81 -11.01 -4.24
CA ASP A 201 -18.65 -11.60 -5.29
C ASP A 201 -19.96 -12.08 -4.67
N ILE A 202 -21.08 -11.56 -5.16
CA ILE A 202 -22.42 -11.94 -4.70
C ILE A 202 -23.14 -12.87 -5.69
N THR A 203 -22.47 -13.27 -6.78
CA THR A 203 -23.03 -14.03 -7.90
C THR A 203 -22.92 -15.55 -7.69
N SER A 204 -21.87 -15.99 -6.98
CA SER A 204 -21.47 -17.40 -6.87
C SER A 204 -21.98 -18.13 -5.62
N GLY A 205 -22.52 -17.43 -4.61
CA GLY A 205 -22.95 -18.06 -3.36
C GLY A 205 -22.67 -17.20 -2.12
N PRO A 206 -22.49 -17.78 -0.91
CA PRO A 206 -22.30 -17.01 0.33
C PRO A 206 -21.21 -15.96 0.15
N ILE A 207 -21.49 -14.74 0.62
CA ILE A 207 -20.67 -13.54 0.56
C ILE A 207 -19.18 -13.88 0.71
N GLU A 208 -18.45 -13.91 -0.41
CA GLU A 208 -17.01 -14.18 -0.43
C GLU A 208 -16.29 -12.84 -0.18
N ALA A 209 -15.53 -12.75 0.90
CA ALA A 209 -14.86 -11.54 1.35
C ALA A 209 -13.39 -11.53 0.90
N SER A 210 -12.89 -10.45 0.30
CA SER A 210 -11.44 -10.28 0.17
C SER A 210 -10.94 -8.83 0.17
N ASN A 211 -9.73 -8.71 0.73
CA ASN A 211 -8.74 -7.63 0.68
C ASN A 211 -9.20 -6.25 1.17
N GLY A 212 -8.76 -5.90 2.39
CA GLY A 212 -8.95 -4.58 3.00
C GLY A 212 -7.83 -3.62 2.62
N LEU A 213 -8.08 -2.67 1.71
CA LEU A 213 -7.07 -1.69 1.29
C LEU A 213 -7.22 -0.36 2.06
N ARG A 214 -6.28 -0.05 2.97
CA ARG A 214 -6.14 1.25 3.67
C ARG A 214 -5.53 2.33 2.75
N LEU A 215 -6.23 3.45 2.58
CA LEU A 215 -5.80 4.61 1.78
C LEU A 215 -5.81 5.88 2.62
N PRO A 216 -4.65 6.39 3.06
CA PRO A 216 -4.61 7.69 3.70
C PRO A 216 -4.70 8.78 2.64
N LEU A 217 -5.66 9.68 2.80
CA LEU A 217 -5.69 10.93 2.05
C LEU A 217 -4.70 11.92 2.67
N VAL A 218 -3.63 12.24 1.95
CA VAL A 218 -2.59 13.15 2.42
C VAL A 218 -2.81 14.54 1.83
N ASP A 219 -2.98 15.53 2.68
CA ASP A 219 -2.83 16.91 2.27
C ASP A 219 -1.32 17.22 2.22
N LEU A 220 -0.79 17.49 1.04
CA LEU A 220 0.62 17.87 0.91
C LEU A 220 0.73 19.35 1.22
N PRO A 221 1.57 19.77 2.19
CA PRO A 221 1.87 21.18 2.36
C PRO A 221 2.59 21.67 1.10
N PHE A 222 1.97 22.59 0.37
CA PHE A 222 2.61 23.36 -0.69
C PHE A 222 3.67 24.31 -0.14
#